data_AF-A0AAU3KUT5-F1
#
_entry.id   AF-A0AAU3KUT5-F1
#
_cell.length_a   1.000
_cell.length_b   1.000
_cell.length_c   1.000
_cell.angle_alpha   90.00
_cell.angle_beta   90.00
_cell.angle_gamma   90.00
#
_symmetry.space_group_name_H-M   'P 1'
#
loop_
_entity.id
_entity.type
_entity.pdbx_description
1 polymer ?
#
loop_
_entity_poly.entity_id
_entity_poly.type
_entity_poly.pdbx_seq_one_letter_code
_entity_poly.pdbx_strand_id
1 'polypeptide(L)'
;MTWNDVAQAKYALLTTYKKDGTPVATPVWVAPDGARILVWTNPKTWKVKRIRRNPQVTVQICDNRGRPRGAEILPGTAEVLDAAGTELVRTVVGRKYGLLGTLAIRGHELVLGADRSVGLAIIPQS
;
A
#
# COMPACT_ATOMS: atom_id res chain seq x y z
N MET A 1 -16.37 -4.53 7.79
CA MET A 1 -14.96 -4.60 7.35
C MET A 1 -14.11 -3.89 8.37
N THR A 2 -13.11 -4.60 8.86
CA THR A 2 -12.12 -4.13 9.83
C THR A 2 -10.77 -3.92 9.13
N TRP A 3 -9.83 -3.29 9.82
CA TRP A 3 -8.45 -3.22 9.36
C TRP A 3 -7.79 -4.59 9.20
N ASN A 4 -8.20 -5.57 10.03
CA ASN A 4 -7.73 -6.95 9.88
C ASN A 4 -8.22 -7.58 8.58
N ASP A 5 -9.48 -7.33 8.19
CA ASP A 5 -10.02 -7.83 6.91
C ASP A 5 -9.23 -7.27 5.72
N VAL A 6 -8.91 -5.97 5.76
CA VAL A 6 -8.04 -5.33 4.75
C VAL A 6 -6.65 -5.95 4.77
N ALA A 7 -6.05 -6.18 5.94
CA ALA A 7 -4.73 -6.76 6.09
C ALA A 7 -4.63 -8.17 5.48
N GLN A 8 -5.72 -8.94 5.49
CA GLN A 8 -5.79 -10.27 4.88
C GLN A 8 -6.14 -10.24 3.39
N ALA A 9 -6.78 -9.18 2.89
CA ALA A 9 -7.18 -9.06 1.50
C ALA A 9 -5.97 -9.09 0.52
N LYS A 10 -6.21 -9.54 -0.71
CA LYS A 10 -5.17 -9.57 -1.75
C LYS A 10 -4.89 -8.18 -2.33
N TYR A 11 -5.91 -7.34 -2.43
CA TYR A 11 -5.81 -5.98 -2.93
C TYR A 11 -6.67 -5.06 -2.06
N ALA A 12 -6.15 -3.85 -1.85
CA ALA A 12 -6.92 -2.75 -1.32
C ALA A 12 -6.81 -1.54 -2.24
N LEU A 13 -7.88 -0.77 -2.33
CA LEU A 13 -7.94 0.50 -3.00
C LEU A 13 -7.45 1.57 -2.03
N LEU A 14 -6.23 2.06 -2.27
CA LEU A 14 -5.65 3.14 -1.50
C LEU A 14 -6.02 4.48 -2.16
N THR A 15 -6.76 5.31 -1.44
CA THR A 15 -7.11 6.66 -1.89
C THR A 15 -6.21 7.68 -1.22
N THR A 16 -5.55 8.49 -2.05
CA THR A 16 -4.71 9.64 -1.65
C THR A 16 -5.28 10.92 -2.22
N TYR A 17 -4.94 12.07 -1.65
CA TYR A 17 -5.56 13.34 -2.04
C TYR A 17 -4.57 14.27 -2.75
N LYS A 18 -5.00 14.89 -3.85
CA LYS A 18 -4.26 15.96 -4.52
C LYS A 18 -4.22 17.23 -3.67
N LYS A 19 -3.54 18.28 -4.15
CA LYS A 19 -3.45 19.58 -3.48
C LYS A 19 -4.78 20.29 -3.30
N ASP A 20 -5.67 20.14 -4.28
CA ASP A 20 -7.04 20.63 -4.28
C ASP A 20 -8.02 19.73 -3.50
N GLY A 21 -7.56 18.65 -2.88
CA GLY A 21 -8.42 17.69 -2.18
C GLY A 21 -9.03 16.61 -3.08
N THR A 22 -8.79 16.62 -4.40
CA THR A 22 -9.32 15.58 -5.30
C THR A 22 -8.81 14.19 -4.88
N PRO A 23 -9.70 13.20 -4.65
CA PRO A 23 -9.29 11.85 -4.34
C PRO A 23 -8.70 11.14 -5.56
N VAL A 24 -7.66 10.35 -5.35
CA VAL A 24 -7.05 9.48 -6.35
C VAL A 24 -6.87 8.10 -5.75
N ALA A 25 -7.70 7.18 -6.22
CA ALA A 25 -7.72 5.78 -5.82
C ALA A 25 -6.74 4.95 -6.66
N THR A 26 -6.02 4.02 -6.04
CA THR A 26 -5.12 3.09 -6.75
C THR A 26 -5.13 1.73 -6.07
N PRO A 27 -5.36 0.63 -6.81
CA PRO A 27 -5.24 -0.71 -6.23
C PRO A 27 -3.78 -0.97 -5.82
N VAL A 28 -3.61 -1.50 -4.62
CA VAL A 28 -2.30 -1.85 -4.05
C VAL A 28 -2.35 -3.21 -3.37
N TRP A 29 -1.18 -3.86 -3.29
CA TRP A 29 -1.00 -5.00 -2.40
C TRP A 29 -0.87 -4.52 -0.97
N VAL A 30 -1.40 -5.33 -0.06
CA VAL A 30 -1.44 -5.06 1.37
C VAL A 30 -0.92 -6.28 2.12
N ALA A 31 -0.26 -6.06 3.25
CA ALA A 31 0.14 -7.12 4.16
C ALA A 31 -0.02 -6.68 5.62
N PRO A 32 -0.27 -7.62 6.55
CA PRO A 32 -0.44 -7.30 7.96
C PRO A 32 0.89 -6.89 8.61
N ASP A 33 0.84 -5.93 9.55
CA ASP A 33 1.94 -5.61 10.46
C ASP A 33 1.39 -5.07 11.79
N GLY A 34 1.14 -5.98 12.74
CA GLY A 34 0.52 -5.64 14.03
C GLY A 34 -0.82 -4.93 13.83
N ALA A 35 -0.93 -3.70 14.36
CA ALA A 35 -2.14 -2.88 14.25
C ALA A 35 -2.23 -2.04 12.96
N ARG A 36 -1.18 -2.05 12.12
CA ARG A 36 -1.12 -1.31 10.86
C ARG A 36 -1.10 -2.28 9.67
N ILE A 37 -1.25 -1.74 8.46
CA ILE A 37 -1.02 -2.49 7.23
C ILE A 37 0.17 -1.93 6.46
N LEU A 38 0.89 -2.82 5.79
CA LEU A 38 2.01 -2.49 4.92
C LEU A 38 1.55 -2.50 3.47
N VAL A 39 1.98 -1.51 2.71
CA VAL A 39 1.74 -1.40 1.27
C VAL A 39 3.07 -1.30 0.55
N TRP A 40 3.23 -2.13 -0.48
CA TRP A 40 4.36 -2.04 -1.40
C TRP A 40 3.99 -1.19 -2.62
N THR A 41 4.79 -0.15 -2.91
CA THR A 41 4.56 0.73 -4.07
C THR A 41 5.85 1.28 -4.66
N ASN A 42 5.78 1.83 -5.88
CA ASN A 42 6.90 2.57 -6.48
C ASN A 42 7.09 3.96 -5.84
N PRO A 43 8.32 4.39 -5.51
CA PRO A 43 8.67 5.68 -4.92
C PRO A 43 8.44 6.84 -5.89
N LYS A 44 8.59 6.60 -7.20
CA LYS A 44 8.35 7.61 -8.25
C LYS A 44 6.87 7.81 -8.60
N THR A 45 5.95 7.31 -7.77
CA THR A 45 4.52 7.48 -8.04
C THR A 45 3.99 8.74 -7.37
N TRP A 46 3.06 9.40 -8.06
CA TRP A 46 2.39 10.62 -7.56
C TRP A 46 1.76 10.45 -6.19
N LYS A 47 1.37 9.22 -5.79
CA LYS A 47 0.84 8.93 -4.45
C LYS A 47 1.86 9.16 -3.33
N VAL A 48 3.15 8.85 -3.52
CA VAL A 48 4.18 9.07 -2.48
C VAL A 48 4.38 10.56 -2.25
N LYS A 49 4.41 11.36 -3.32
CA LYS A 49 4.46 12.82 -3.24
C LYS A 49 3.22 13.38 -2.52
N ARG A 50 2.03 12.82 -2.79
CA ARG A 50 0.79 13.22 -2.10
C ARG A 50 0.83 12.87 -0.62
N ILE A 51 1.22 11.65 -0.26
CA ILE A 51 1.30 11.17 1.13
C ILE A 51 2.27 12.00 1.95
N ARG A 52 3.46 12.31 1.41
CA ARG A 52 4.43 13.18 2.10
C ARG A 52 3.88 14.58 2.40
N ARG A 53 2.93 15.06 1.61
CA ARG A 53 2.29 16.37 1.79
C ARG A 53 1.00 16.30 2.62
N ASN A 54 0.22 15.25 2.45
CA ASN A 54 -1.02 14.98 3.15
C ASN A 54 -1.08 13.47 3.42
N PRO A 55 -0.80 13.04 4.67
CA PRO A 55 -0.74 11.63 5.00
C PRO A 55 -2.13 11.01 5.18
N GLN A 56 -3.21 11.79 5.15
CA GLN A 56 -4.57 11.28 5.24
C GLN A 56 -4.89 10.42 4.01
N VAL A 57 -5.36 9.21 4.26
CA VAL A 57 -5.75 8.25 3.23
C VAL A 57 -7.03 7.54 3.62
N THR A 58 -7.68 6.93 2.63
CA THR A 58 -8.70 5.93 2.90
C THR A 58 -8.37 4.62 2.22
N VAL A 59 -8.85 3.52 2.80
CA VAL A 59 -8.60 2.16 2.33
C VAL A 59 -9.90 1.38 2.24
N GLN A 60 -10.04 0.62 1.15
CA GLN A 60 -11.18 -0.26 0.91
C GLN A 60 -10.73 -1.55 0.23
N ILE A 61 -11.33 -2.70 0.51
CA ILE A 61 -10.99 -3.94 -0.22
C ILE A 61 -11.42 -3.80 -1.69
N CYS A 62 -10.60 -4.27 -2.62
CA CYS A 62 -10.93 -4.24 -4.05
C CYS A 62 -10.45 -5.49 -4.80
N ASP A 63 -10.79 -5.59 -6.07
CA ASP A 63 -10.16 -6.53 -7.00
C ASP A 63 -8.85 -5.96 -7.61
N ASN A 64 -8.19 -6.73 -8.46
CA ASN A 64 -6.94 -6.31 -9.13
C ASN A 64 -7.13 -5.15 -10.12
N ARG A 65 -8.37 -4.84 -10.53
CA ARG A 65 -8.72 -3.70 -11.39
C ARG A 65 -9.10 -2.47 -10.57
N GLY A 66 -9.06 -2.56 -9.24
CA GLY A 66 -9.43 -1.47 -8.34
C GLY A 66 -10.93 -1.29 -8.19
N ARG A 67 -11.74 -2.29 -8.53
CA ARG A 67 -13.20 -2.24 -8.28
C ARG A 67 -13.46 -2.54 -6.81
N PRO A 68 -14.09 -1.62 -6.06
CA PRO A 68 -14.43 -1.84 -4.65
C PRO A 68 -15.21 -3.14 -4.42
N ARG A 69 -14.94 -3.78 -3.29
CA ARG A 69 -15.73 -4.88 -2.74
C ARG A 69 -16.27 -4.45 -1.38
N GLY A 70 -17.59 -4.28 -1.30
CA GLY A 70 -18.25 -3.73 -0.12
C GLY A 70 -18.28 -2.20 -0.14
N ALA A 71 -19.04 -1.63 0.79
CA ALA A 71 -19.27 -0.18 0.89
C ALA A 71 -18.34 0.50 1.90
N GLU A 72 -17.73 -0.25 2.81
CA GLU A 72 -16.96 0.30 3.93
C GLU A 72 -15.64 0.89 3.44
N ILE A 73 -15.31 2.06 3.96
CA ILE A 73 -14.09 2.82 3.66
C ILE A 73 -13.45 3.15 5.01
N LEU A 74 -12.21 2.73 5.22
CA LEU A 74 -11.51 2.91 6.47
C LEU A 74 -10.56 4.13 6.37
N PRO A 75 -10.72 5.16 7.23
CA PRO A 75 -9.80 6.29 7.30
C PRO A 75 -8.51 5.88 8.01
N GLY A 76 -7.37 6.32 7.47
CA GLY A 76 -6.07 6.04 8.05
C GLY A 76 -5.03 7.11 7.73
N THR A 77 -3.88 6.98 8.36
CA THR A 77 -2.71 7.83 8.14
C THR A 77 -1.60 7.02 7.50
N ALA A 78 -1.12 7.45 6.33
CA ALA A 78 -0.03 6.82 5.61
C ALA A 78 1.31 7.45 5.96
N GLU A 79 2.30 6.60 6.24
CA GLU A 79 3.69 6.95 6.48
C GLU A 79 4.55 6.35 5.36
N VAL A 80 5.47 7.15 4.82
CA VAL A 80 6.48 6.66 3.86
C VAL A 80 7.66 6.14 4.66
N LEU A 81 7.91 4.84 4.58
CA LEU A 81 8.97 4.19 5.34
C LEU A 81 10.35 4.47 4.73
N ASP A 82 11.37 4.37 5.57
CA ASP A 82 12.78 4.44 5.18
C ASP A 82 13.25 3.13 4.51
N ALA A 83 14.56 2.98 4.31
CA ALA A 83 15.13 1.80 3.68
C ALA A 83 14.86 0.52 4.51
N ALA A 84 15.05 0.58 5.83
CA ALA A 84 14.84 -0.57 6.71
C ALA A 84 13.35 -0.99 6.74
N GLY A 85 12.44 -0.02 6.85
CA GLY A 85 11.01 -0.30 6.77
C GLY A 85 10.59 -0.81 5.39
N THR A 86 11.23 -0.34 4.31
CA THR A 86 10.98 -0.87 2.95
C THR A 86 11.41 -2.32 2.82
N GLU A 87 12.54 -2.73 3.40
CA GLU A 87 12.97 -4.14 3.44
C GLU A 87 12.02 -5.02 4.25
N LEU A 88 11.48 -4.51 5.36
CA LEU A 88 10.42 -5.17 6.09
C LEU A 88 9.20 -5.41 5.20
N VAL A 89 8.74 -4.38 4.47
CA VAL A 89 7.60 -4.52 3.54
C VAL A 89 7.88 -5.59 2.48
N ARG A 90 9.08 -5.60 1.86
CA ARG A 90 9.46 -6.63 0.89
C ARG A 90 9.39 -8.03 1.49
N THR A 91 9.89 -8.20 2.70
CA THR A 91 9.88 -9.49 3.41
C THR A 91 8.44 -9.96 3.69
N VAL A 92 7.61 -9.10 4.26
CA VAL A 92 6.24 -9.45 4.66
C VAL A 92 5.36 -9.69 3.42
N VAL A 93 5.45 -8.84 2.40
CA VAL A 93 4.72 -9.03 1.13
C VAL A 93 5.22 -10.27 0.40
N GLY A 94 6.53 -10.51 0.34
CA GLY A 94 7.10 -11.72 -0.25
C GLY A 94 6.55 -12.99 0.39
N ARG A 95 6.47 -13.03 1.73
CA ARG A 95 5.86 -14.14 2.49
C ARG A 95 4.37 -14.31 2.15
N LYS A 96 3.60 -13.22 2.13
CA LYS A 96 2.15 -13.28 1.90
C LYS A 96 1.77 -13.75 0.49
N TYR A 97 2.51 -13.34 -0.54
CA TYR A 97 2.17 -13.62 -1.94
C TYR A 97 3.03 -14.74 -2.57
N GLY A 98 3.90 -15.38 -1.78
CA GLY A 98 4.70 -16.54 -2.18
C GLY A 98 5.59 -16.27 -3.40
N LEU A 99 5.74 -17.29 -4.25
CA LEU A 99 6.56 -17.21 -5.47
C LEU A 99 6.11 -16.10 -6.42
N LEU A 100 4.80 -15.84 -6.55
CA LEU A 100 4.29 -14.73 -7.38
C LEU A 100 4.72 -13.37 -6.85
N GLY A 101 4.64 -13.17 -5.53
CA GLY A 101 5.11 -11.94 -4.88
C GLY A 101 6.62 -11.77 -5.04
N THR A 102 7.36 -12.85 -4.81
CA THR A 102 8.83 -12.88 -4.93
C THR A 102 9.29 -12.58 -6.36
N LEU A 103 8.65 -13.18 -7.37
CA LEU A 103 8.95 -12.94 -8.78
C LEU A 103 8.55 -11.53 -9.22
N ALA A 104 7.43 -10.98 -8.73
CA ALA A 104 7.03 -9.61 -9.03
C ALA A 104 7.99 -8.58 -8.40
N ILE A 105 8.43 -8.81 -7.16
CA ILE A 105 9.42 -7.96 -6.49
C ILE A 105 10.76 -8.04 -7.23
N ARG A 106 11.29 -9.25 -7.45
CA ARG A 106 12.59 -9.45 -8.14
C ARG A 106 12.57 -9.01 -9.61
N GLY A 107 11.47 -9.27 -10.33
CA GLY A 107 11.30 -8.83 -11.72
C GLY A 107 11.24 -7.31 -11.83
N HIS A 108 10.69 -6.65 -10.82
CA HIS A 108 10.72 -5.19 -10.71
C HIS A 108 12.11 -4.64 -10.40
N GLU A 109 12.86 -5.28 -9.50
CA GLU A 109 14.28 -4.96 -9.23
C GLU A 109 15.14 -5.11 -10.48
N LEU A 110 14.85 -6.09 -11.35
CA LEU A 110 15.57 -6.33 -12.60
C LEU A 110 15.27 -5.27 -13.69
N VAL A 111 14.03 -4.79 -13.79
CA VAL A 111 13.59 -3.85 -14.84
C VAL A 111 13.79 -2.38 -14.43
N LEU A 112 13.73 -2.06 -13.13
CA LEU A 112 13.76 -0.68 -12.61
C LEU A 112 14.90 -0.40 -11.62
N GLY A 113 15.69 -1.42 -11.25
CA GLY A 113 16.75 -1.35 -10.24
C GLY A 113 16.23 -1.58 -8.81
N ALA A 114 17.05 -2.20 -7.96
CA ALA A 114 16.75 -2.49 -6.54
C ALA A 114 16.38 -1.24 -5.70
N ASP A 115 16.76 -0.04 -6.16
CA ASP A 115 16.58 1.24 -5.47
C ASP A 115 15.22 1.94 -5.70
N ARG A 116 14.20 1.24 -6.23
CA ARG A 116 12.94 1.89 -6.65
C ARG A 116 11.65 1.24 -6.18
N SER A 117 11.62 0.61 -5.02
CA SER A 117 10.36 0.40 -4.28
C SER A 117 10.40 1.14 -2.94
N VAL A 118 9.24 1.57 -2.43
CA VAL A 118 9.11 2.18 -1.10
C VAL A 118 7.98 1.51 -0.34
N GLY A 119 8.25 1.20 0.92
CA GLY A 119 7.24 0.74 1.85
C GLY A 119 6.37 1.90 2.32
N LEU A 120 5.06 1.66 2.41
CA LEU A 120 4.16 2.52 3.15
C LEU A 120 3.62 1.74 4.35
N ALA A 121 3.53 2.39 5.49
CA ALA A 121 2.70 1.94 6.61
C ALA A 121 1.40 2.73 6.60
N ILE A 122 0.26 2.06 6.80
CA ILE A 122 -1.03 2.72 6.98
C ILE A 122 -1.56 2.37 8.36
N ILE A 123 -1.71 3.40 9.18
CA ILE A 123 -2.13 3.32 10.58
C ILE A 123 -3.63 3.65 10.64
N PRO A 124 -4.46 2.81 11.27
CA PRO A 124 -5.87 3.12 11.52
C PRO A 124 -6.03 4.48 12.20
N GLN A 125 -6.99 5.27 11.74
CA GLN A 125 -7.44 6.46 12.47
C GLN A 125 -8.61 6.08 13.37
N SER A 126 -8.54 6.52 14.63
CA SER A 126 -9.60 6.32 15.64
C SER A 126 -10.88 7.06 15.30
#